data_AF-A0A4Q6EM44-F1
#
_entry.id   AF-A0A4Q6EM44-F1
#
_cell.length_a   1.000
_cell.length_b   1.000
_cell.length_c   1.000
_cell.angle_alpha   90.00
_cell.angle_beta   90.00
_cell.angle_gamma   90.00
#
_symmetry.space_group_name_H-M   'P 1'
#
loop_
_entity.id
_entity.type
_entity.pdbx_description
1 polymer ?
#
loop_
_entity_poly.entity_id
_entity_poly.type
_entity_poly.pdbx_seq_one_letter_code
_entity_poly.pdbx_strand_id
1 'polypeptide(L)'
;MKFLIALALLLASCSSLPLKDKYRVVENQTYKTVGGQALQGDFYIPEAKRPMPAVLLVHGGGWYKRTGDMEGIAKDLARSGYFVFNITYRL
;
A
#
# COMPACT_ATOMS: atom_id res chain seq x y z
N MET A 1 43.14 -5.93 18.44
CA MET A 1 42.53 -4.64 18.00
C MET A 1 41.96 -4.71 16.58
N LYS A 2 42.68 -5.22 15.56
CA LYS A 2 42.16 -5.38 14.18
C LYS A 2 40.92 -6.31 14.06
N PHE A 3 40.86 -7.39 14.84
CA PHE A 3 39.70 -8.30 14.88
C PHE A 3 38.44 -7.70 15.53
N LEU A 4 38.58 -6.77 16.49
CA LEU A 4 37.42 -6.10 17.10
C LEU A 4 36.77 -5.09 16.16
N ILE A 5 37.55 -4.43 15.31
CA ILE A 5 37.04 -3.46 14.33
C ILE A 5 36.26 -4.17 13.22
N ALA A 6 36.73 -5.33 12.77
CA ALA A 6 36.05 -6.13 11.75
C ALA A 6 34.68 -6.68 12.23
N LEU A 7 34.58 -7.07 13.50
CA LEU A 7 33.33 -7.56 14.10
C LEU A 7 32.28 -6.45 14.30
N ALA A 8 32.73 -5.24 14.64
CA ALA A 8 31.85 -4.06 14.76
C ALA A 8 31.26 -3.63 13.40
N LEU A 9 32.03 -3.74 12.32
CA LEU A 9 31.56 -3.47 10.96
C LEU A 9 30.55 -4.53 10.46
N LEU A 10 30.73 -5.80 10.85
CA LEU A 10 29.79 -6.88 10.50
C LEU A 10 28.42 -6.71 11.17
N LEU A 11 28.40 -6.28 12.44
CA LEU A 11 27.17 -6.09 13.23
C LEU A 11 26.36 -4.88 12.78
N ALA A 12 27.01 -3.80 12.31
CA ALA A 12 26.32 -2.62 11.77
C ALA A 12 25.58 -2.88 10.45
N SER A 13 25.93 -3.95 9.74
CA SER A 13 25.34 -4.29 8.44
C SER A 13 23.99 -5.01 8.53
N CYS A 14 23.60 -5.52 9.69
CA CYS A 14 22.28 -6.16 9.89
C CYS A 14 21.13 -5.14 10.03
N SER A 15 21.44 -3.89 10.42
CA SER A 15 20.44 -2.85 10.71
C SER A 15 20.00 -2.05 9.49
N SER A 16 20.68 -2.23 8.35
CA SER A 16 20.51 -1.44 7.12
C SER A 16 19.75 -2.18 6.02
N LEU A 17 19.21 -3.38 6.31
CA LEU A 17 18.29 -4.04 5.39
C LEU A 17 16.96 -3.27 5.39
N PRO A 18 16.55 -2.69 4.25
CA PRO A 18 15.23 -2.07 4.16
C PRO A 18 14.19 -3.16 4.45
N LEU A 19 13.24 -2.86 5.33
CA LEU A 19 12.05 -3.69 5.48
C LEU A 19 11.35 -3.71 4.13
N LYS A 20 11.47 -4.83 3.41
CA LYS A 20 10.73 -5.03 2.17
C LYS A 20 9.24 -4.91 2.51
N ASP A 21 8.56 -3.90 1.96
CA ASP A 21 7.11 -3.79 2.10
C ASP A 21 6.47 -5.10 1.63
N LYS A 22 5.63 -5.69 2.47
CA LYS A 22 5.02 -7.02 2.23
C LYS A 22 3.84 -6.97 1.25
N TYR A 23 3.75 -5.92 0.44
CA TYR A 23 2.69 -5.72 -0.54
C TYR A 23 3.23 -4.98 -1.77
N ARG A 24 2.54 -5.11 -2.91
CA ARG A 24 2.77 -4.30 -4.12
C ARG A 24 1.59 -3.40 -4.40
N VAL A 25 1.84 -2.26 -5.04
CA VAL A 25 0.79 -1.33 -5.50
C VAL A 25 0.62 -1.45 -7.01
N VAL A 26 -0.62 -1.45 -7.48
CA VAL A 26 -0.97 -1.33 -8.90
C VAL A 26 -1.89 -0.13 -9.04
N GLU A 27 -1.36 0.93 -9.63
CA GLU A 27 -2.02 2.24 -9.66
C GLU A 27 -2.99 2.39 -10.84
N ASN A 28 -3.91 3.34 -10.74
CA ASN A 28 -4.76 3.83 -11.84
C ASN A 28 -5.62 2.74 -12.51
N GLN A 29 -6.09 1.79 -11.72
CA GLN A 29 -6.90 0.67 -12.19
C GLN A 29 -8.33 1.15 -12.44
N THR A 30 -8.70 1.21 -13.72
CA THR A 30 -10.03 1.64 -14.14
C THR A 30 -11.03 0.54 -13.84
N TYR A 31 -12.04 0.84 -13.01
CA TYR A 31 -13.10 -0.10 -12.69
C TYR A 31 -14.40 0.18 -13.45
N LYS A 32 -14.60 1.41 -13.93
CA LYS A 32 -15.76 1.78 -14.74
C LYS A 32 -15.51 3.05 -15.52
N THR A 33 -16.07 3.15 -16.72
CA THR A 33 -16.19 4.42 -17.44
C THR A 33 -17.65 4.88 -17.39
N VAL A 34 -17.89 6.12 -16.99
CA VAL A 34 -19.24 6.71 -16.91
C VAL A 34 -19.21 8.08 -17.57
N GLY A 35 -20.00 8.27 -18.64
CA GLY A 35 -20.07 9.56 -19.34
C GLY A 35 -18.71 10.04 -19.89
N GLY A 36 -17.84 9.11 -20.32
CA GLY A 36 -16.49 9.43 -20.79
C GLY A 36 -15.44 9.60 -19.68
N GLN A 37 -15.84 9.67 -18.41
CA GLN A 37 -14.91 9.72 -17.28
C GLN A 37 -14.54 8.31 -16.83
N ALA A 38 -13.24 8.00 -16.81
CA ALA A 38 -12.70 6.80 -16.19
C ALA A 38 -12.70 6.96 -14.66
N LEU A 39 -13.32 6.01 -13.96
CA LEU A 39 -13.27 5.90 -12.51
C LEU A 39 -12.21 4.87 -12.14
N GLN A 40 -11.27 5.30 -11.30
CA GLN A 40 -10.04 4.57 -11.04
C GLN A 40 -9.79 4.40 -9.55
N GLY A 41 -8.92 3.45 -9.22
CA GLY A 41 -8.34 3.30 -7.90
C GLY A 41 -7.04 2.52 -7.96
N ASP A 42 -6.43 2.33 -6.80
CA ASP A 42 -5.16 1.63 -6.67
C ASP A 42 -5.35 0.32 -5.91
N PHE A 43 -4.77 -0.76 -6.42
CA PHE A 43 -4.72 -2.03 -5.70
C PHE A 43 -3.49 -2.08 -4.80
N TYR A 44 -3.68 -2.43 -3.54
CA TYR A 44 -2.60 -2.78 -2.61
C TYR A 44 -2.72 -4.28 -2.33
N ILE A 45 -1.69 -5.02 -2.73
CA ILE A 45 -1.75 -6.47 -2.87
C ILE A 45 -0.69 -7.09 -1.96
N PRO A 46 -1.07 -7.67 -0.81
CA PRO A 46 -0.13 -8.38 0.05
C PRO A 46 0.51 -9.58 -0.64
N GLU A 47 1.72 -9.95 -0.21
CA GLU A 47 2.27 -11.27 -0.51
C GLU A 47 1.46 -12.34 0.26
N ALA A 48 0.75 -13.23 -0.44
CA ALA A 48 -0.02 -14.29 0.20
C ALA A 48 0.05 -15.62 -0.56
N LYS A 49 0.08 -16.72 0.22
CA LYS A 49 0.02 -18.11 -0.28
C LYS A 49 -1.40 -18.67 -0.33
N ARG A 50 -2.39 -17.89 0.12
CA ARG A 50 -3.81 -18.26 0.25
C ARG A 50 -4.70 -17.08 -0.12
N PRO A 51 -5.99 -17.28 -0.42
CA PRO A 51 -6.93 -16.19 -0.64
C PRO A 51 -6.92 -15.18 0.53
N MET A 52 -6.98 -13.90 0.18
CA MET A 52 -6.90 -12.79 1.13
C MET A 52 -8.29 -12.16 1.31
N PRO A 53 -8.63 -11.67 2.52
CA PRO A 53 -9.77 -10.79 2.67
C PRO A 53 -9.55 -9.51 1.86
N ALA A 54 -10.59 -9.05 1.17
CA ALA A 54 -10.55 -7.84 0.36
C ALA A 54 -11.28 -6.68 1.05
N VAL A 55 -10.75 -5.47 0.90
CA VAL A 55 -11.33 -4.21 1.40
C VAL A 55 -11.47 -3.25 0.24
N LEU A 56 -12.70 -2.78 -0.01
CA LEU A 56 -12.96 -1.63 -0.87
C LEU A 56 -12.86 -0.37 0.00
N LEU A 57 -11.83 0.44 -0.23
CA LEU A 57 -11.61 1.68 0.52
C LEU A 57 -12.17 2.86 -0.27
N VAL A 58 -13.07 3.61 0.36
CA VAL A 58 -13.77 4.75 -0.22
C VAL A 58 -13.45 5.99 0.61
N HIS A 59 -12.97 7.05 -0.04
CA HIS A 59 -12.61 8.27 0.65
C HIS A 59 -13.84 9.03 1.18
N GLY A 60 -13.63 9.84 2.22
CA GLY A 60 -14.64 10.78 2.70
C GLY A 60 -14.65 12.09 1.92
N GLY A 61 -15.39 13.06 2.47
CA GLY A 61 -15.42 14.46 1.99
C GLY A 61 -16.80 14.95 1.56
N GLY A 62 -17.87 14.33 2.09
CA GLY A 62 -19.25 14.82 1.96
C GLY A 62 -19.76 14.88 0.53
N TRP A 63 -19.20 14.06 -0.36
CA TRP A 63 -19.54 13.99 -1.79
C TRP A 63 -19.15 15.20 -2.65
N TYR A 64 -18.52 16.25 -2.10
CA TYR A 64 -18.11 17.43 -2.88
C TYR A 64 -16.59 17.64 -2.93
N LYS A 65 -15.82 16.88 -2.14
CA LYS A 65 -14.36 16.86 -2.17
C LYS A 65 -13.83 15.51 -1.70
N ARG A 66 -12.53 15.27 -1.91
CA ARG A 66 -11.79 14.18 -1.27
C ARG A 66 -11.17 14.66 0.04
N THR A 67 -11.27 13.88 1.10
CA THR A 67 -10.60 14.15 2.39
C THR A 67 -10.06 12.89 3.06
N GLY A 68 -9.07 13.07 3.92
CA GLY A 68 -8.44 12.02 4.72
C GLY A 68 -7.28 11.33 4.02
N ASP A 69 -6.36 10.78 4.81
CA ASP A 69 -5.21 10.03 4.30
C ASP A 69 -5.62 8.59 3.97
N MET A 70 -6.20 8.40 2.79
CA MET A 70 -6.62 7.07 2.34
C MET A 70 -5.44 6.21 1.87
N GLU A 71 -4.34 6.84 1.44
CA GLU A 71 -3.13 6.12 1.05
C GLU A 71 -2.49 5.45 2.26
N GLY A 72 -2.32 6.18 3.37
CA GLY A 72 -1.82 5.64 4.64
C GLY A 72 -2.66 4.47 5.14
N ILE A 73 -3.99 4.64 5.17
CA ILE A 73 -4.92 3.57 5.57
C ILE A 73 -4.79 2.34 4.66
N ALA A 74 -4.69 2.52 3.34
CA ALA A 74 -4.53 1.42 2.40
C ALA A 74 -3.21 0.65 2.63
N LYS A 75 -2.10 1.36 2.92
CA LYS A 75 -0.82 0.76 3.26
C LYS A 75 -0.91 -0.05 4.56
N ASP A 76 -1.55 0.47 5.59
CA ASP A 76 -1.67 -0.22 6.88
C ASP A 76 -2.54 -1.49 6.79
N LEU A 77 -3.62 -1.43 6.01
CA LEU A 77 -4.45 -2.59 5.70
C LEU A 77 -3.67 -3.64 4.89
N ALA A 78 -2.91 -3.22 3.88
CA ALA A 78 -2.10 -4.13 3.06
C ALA A 78 -0.98 -4.80 3.87
N ARG A 79 -0.31 -4.06 4.75
CA ARG A 79 0.67 -4.60 5.71
C ARG A 79 0.04 -5.61 6.67
N SER A 80 -1.24 -5.44 6.98
CA SER A 80 -2.03 -6.36 7.80
C SER A 80 -2.56 -7.58 7.03
N GLY A 81 -2.27 -7.71 5.74
CA GLY A 81 -2.62 -8.87 4.92
C GLY A 81 -3.95 -8.77 4.18
N TYR A 82 -4.52 -7.56 4.06
CA TYR A 82 -5.74 -7.33 3.27
C TYR A 82 -5.40 -6.92 1.83
N PHE A 83 -6.10 -7.49 0.86
CA PHE A 83 -6.13 -6.91 -0.49
C PHE A 83 -6.99 -5.64 -0.45
N VAL A 84 -6.43 -4.49 -0.80
CA VAL A 84 -7.16 -3.22 -0.75
C VAL A 84 -7.37 -2.69 -2.15
N PHE A 85 -8.58 -2.23 -2.45
CA PHE A 85 -8.84 -1.38 -3.61
C PHE A 85 -9.25 0.02 -3.12
N ASN A 86 -8.32 0.98 -3.22
CA ASN A 86 -8.53 2.36 -2.81
C ASN A 86 -9.04 3.17 -4.00
N ILE A 87 -10.35 3.44 -4.04
CA ILE A 87 -10.99 4.03 -5.21
C ILE A 87 -11.15 5.55 -5.12
N THR A 88 -11.27 6.18 -6.29
CA THR A 88 -11.85 7.50 -6.47
C THR A 88 -13.25 7.37 -7.05
N TYR A 89 -14.12 8.33 -6.75
CA TYR A 89 -15.46 8.42 -7.33
C TYR A 89 -15.72 9.86 -7.81
N ARG A 90 -16.81 10.05 -8.57
CA ARG A 90 -17.20 11.37 -9.10
C ARG A 90 -17.67 12.28 -7.97
N LEU A 91 -17.21 13.53 -7.97
CA LEU A 91 -17.76 14.61 -7.17
C LEU A 91 -18.88 15.31 -7.95
#